data_AF-A0A6I7NKR3-F1
#
_entry.id   AF-A0A6I7NKR3-F1
#
_cell.length_a   1.000
_cell.length_b   1.000
_cell.length_c   1.000
_cell.angle_alpha   90.00
_cell.angle_beta   90.00
_cell.angle_gamma   90.00
#
_symmetry.space_group_name_H-M   'P 1'
#
loop_
_entity.id
_entity.type
_entity.pdbx_description
1 polymer ?
#
loop_
_entity_poly.entity_id
_entity_poly.type
_entity_poly.pdbx_seq_one_letter_code
_entity_poly.pdbx_strand_id
1 'polypeptide(L)'
;MEKRQLIASVITFFAAFLVMVATVFAWFTLTNVTRTDNVTVPVGEYDAVLLLEVSKNDGDYVVIDTPANMAALFSNAVPSDRFDFRLTITSLTDTPALMRVELAALQNLSDDPLIDMRNVIVLEEGEVRLDGSASFRLPNDMTPLTVLGQTFDDFRLNNLTSGNGAVTLIDPVLIPALATRVLEFSLIYDAQTSEKGYQEAMLVISAIRVFFS
;
A
#
# COMPACT_ATOMS: atom_id res chain seq x y z
N MET A 1 -47.02 -42.76 -20.84
CA MET A 1 -46.43 -42.21 -19.61
C MET A 1 -44.91 -42.11 -19.72
N GLU A 2 -44.25 -43.15 -20.23
CA GLU A 2 -42.79 -43.25 -20.43
C GLU A 2 -42.15 -42.11 -21.26
N LYS A 3 -42.79 -41.67 -22.36
CA LYS A 3 -42.25 -40.57 -23.20
C LYS A 3 -42.08 -39.25 -22.44
N ARG A 4 -42.97 -38.95 -21.48
CA ARG A 4 -42.89 -37.73 -20.66
C ARG A 4 -41.75 -37.81 -19.63
N GLN A 5 -41.50 -38.99 -19.08
CA GLN A 5 -40.38 -39.22 -18.16
C GLN A 5 -39.04 -39.11 -18.89
N LEU A 6 -38.95 -39.64 -20.12
CA LEU A 6 -37.74 -39.53 -20.93
C LEU A 6 -37.43 -38.07 -21.29
N ILE A 7 -38.43 -37.27 -21.68
CA ILE A 7 -38.27 -35.84 -21.94
C ILE A 7 -37.85 -35.09 -20.67
N ALA A 8 -38.45 -35.40 -19.52
CA ALA A 8 -38.07 -34.79 -18.25
C ALA A 8 -36.61 -35.09 -17.88
N SER A 9 -36.16 -36.34 -18.02
CA SER A 9 -34.77 -36.73 -17.76
C SER A 9 -33.77 -36.01 -18.66
N VAL A 10 -34.10 -35.82 -19.94
CA VAL A 10 -33.27 -35.07 -20.90
C VAL A 10 -33.17 -33.60 -20.48
N ILE A 11 -34.28 -32.96 -20.12
CA ILE A 11 -34.29 -31.57 -19.67
C ILE A 11 -33.45 -31.41 -18.39
N THR A 12 -33.60 -32.30 -17.42
CA THR A 12 -32.82 -32.26 -16.17
C THR A 12 -31.32 -32.48 -16.43
N PHE A 13 -30.96 -33.36 -17.37
CA PHE A 13 -29.58 -33.55 -17.79
C PHE A 13 -28.98 -32.27 -18.36
N PHE A 14 -29.68 -31.58 -19.27
CA PHE A 14 -29.21 -30.31 -19.82
C PHE A 14 -29.09 -29.21 -18.77
N ALA A 15 -30.04 -29.13 -17.83
CA ALA A 15 -29.97 -28.18 -16.72
C ALA A 15 -28.75 -28.43 -15.83
N ALA A 16 -28.49 -29.68 -15.45
CA ALA A 16 -27.31 -30.04 -14.66
C ALA A 16 -25.99 -29.77 -15.41
N PHE A 17 -25.96 -30.05 -16.71
CA PHE A 17 -24.80 -29.76 -17.57
C PHE A 17 -24.53 -28.25 -17.64
N LEU A 18 -25.56 -27.42 -17.79
CA LEU A 18 -25.41 -25.96 -17.79
C LEU A 18 -24.89 -25.44 -16.44
N VAL A 19 -25.38 -25.96 -15.32
CA VAL A 19 -24.88 -25.59 -13.99
C VAL A 19 -23.40 -25.98 -13.85
N MET A 20 -23.02 -27.18 -14.29
CA MET A 20 -21.63 -27.62 -14.26
C MET A 20 -20.72 -26.70 -15.09
N VAL A 21 -21.13 -26.33 -16.32
CA VAL A 21 -20.38 -25.41 -17.16
C VAL A 21 -20.25 -24.02 -16.51
N ALA A 22 -21.32 -23.51 -15.90
CA ALA A 22 -21.30 -22.23 -15.20
C ALA A 22 -20.35 -22.25 -14.00
N THR A 23 -20.34 -23.34 -13.21
CA THR A 23 -19.40 -23.50 -12.09
C THR A 23 -17.96 -23.59 -12.56
N VAL A 24 -17.68 -24.34 -13.64
CA VAL A 24 -16.34 -24.42 -14.23
C VAL A 24 -15.89 -23.04 -14.74
N PHE A 25 -16.79 -22.29 -15.39
CA PHE A 25 -16.47 -20.95 -15.87
C PHE A 25 -16.23 -19.97 -14.71
N ALA A 26 -17.04 -20.02 -13.66
CA ALA A 26 -16.82 -19.22 -12.45
C ALA A 26 -15.49 -19.57 -11.79
N TRP A 27 -15.13 -20.85 -11.71
CA TRP A 27 -13.84 -21.30 -11.22
C TRP A 27 -12.71 -20.73 -12.07
N PHE A 28 -12.73 -20.89 -13.40
CA PHE A 28 -11.69 -20.31 -14.26
C PHE A 28 -11.62 -18.78 -14.19
N THR A 29 -12.76 -18.10 -14.00
CA THR A 29 -12.79 -16.63 -13.87
C THR A 29 -12.18 -16.18 -12.54
N LEU A 30 -12.39 -16.93 -11.45
CA LEU A 30 -11.77 -16.68 -10.15
C LEU A 30 -10.30 -17.13 -10.12
N THR A 31 -9.94 -18.14 -10.91
CA THR A 31 -8.57 -18.67 -11.02
C THR A 31 -7.78 -17.97 -12.12
N ASN A 32 -8.20 -16.77 -12.58
CA ASN A 32 -7.31 -15.87 -13.31
C ASN A 32 -6.22 -15.41 -12.34
N VAL A 33 -5.26 -16.32 -12.20
CA VAL A 33 -3.85 -16.17 -11.95
C VAL A 33 -3.52 -14.73 -11.57
N THR A 34 -3.51 -14.46 -10.25
CA THR A 34 -2.52 -13.58 -9.66
C THR A 34 -1.17 -14.18 -10.01
N ARG A 35 -0.75 -13.98 -11.26
CA ARG A 35 0.63 -14.08 -11.64
C ARG A 35 1.22 -12.84 -11.00
N THR A 36 1.63 -12.98 -9.75
CA THR A 36 2.61 -12.10 -9.12
C THR A 36 3.91 -12.31 -9.87
N ASP A 37 3.95 -11.87 -11.14
CA ASP A 37 5.23 -11.53 -11.75
C ASP A 37 5.74 -10.42 -10.86
N ASN A 38 6.78 -10.72 -10.07
CA ASN A 38 7.51 -9.73 -9.31
C ASN A 38 7.71 -8.54 -10.24
N VAL A 39 7.21 -7.38 -9.84
CA VAL A 39 7.36 -6.15 -10.63
C VAL A 39 8.84 -5.83 -10.65
N THR A 40 9.54 -6.40 -11.62
CA THR A 40 10.94 -6.13 -11.90
C THR A 40 10.91 -4.84 -12.67
N VAL A 41 11.04 -3.72 -11.95
CA VAL A 41 11.15 -2.41 -12.57
C VAL A 41 12.63 -2.26 -12.92
N PRO A 42 13.05 -2.35 -14.20
CA PRO A 42 14.41 -2.01 -14.56
C PRO A 42 14.61 -0.52 -14.27
N VAL A 43 15.45 -0.20 -13.27
CA VAL A 43 15.79 1.18 -12.91
C VAL A 43 17.17 1.49 -13.49
N GLY A 44 17.26 1.61 -14.82
CA GLY A 44 18.51 1.87 -15.52
C GLY A 44 19.41 0.62 -15.62
N GLU A 45 20.67 0.72 -15.18
CA GLU A 45 21.63 -0.41 -15.13
C GLU A 45 21.42 -1.32 -13.90
N TYR A 46 20.47 -0.98 -13.04
CA TYR A 46 20.20 -1.72 -11.80
C TYR A 46 18.90 -2.51 -11.90
N ASP A 47 19.01 -3.82 -11.67
CA ASP A 47 17.88 -4.74 -11.55
C ASP A 47 17.59 -5.02 -10.07
N ALA A 48 16.33 -4.85 -9.68
CA ALA A 48 15.87 -5.16 -8.34
C ALA A 48 14.46 -5.77 -8.35
N VAL A 49 14.21 -6.66 -7.39
CA VAL A 49 12.87 -7.19 -7.09
C VAL A 49 12.33 -6.46 -5.87
N LEU A 50 11.13 -5.91 -6.00
CA LEU A 50 10.43 -5.20 -4.95
C LEU A 50 9.20 -6.01 -4.53
N LEU A 51 9.03 -6.22 -3.23
CA LEU A 51 7.83 -6.80 -2.63
C LEU A 51 7.33 -5.88 -1.54
N LEU A 52 6.13 -5.34 -1.72
CA LEU A 52 5.47 -4.49 -0.75
C LEU A 52 4.38 -5.28 -0.03
N GLU A 53 4.45 -5.30 1.28
CA GLU A 53 3.47 -5.91 2.17
C GLU A 53 2.97 -4.84 3.15
N VAL A 54 1.67 -4.88 3.46
CA VAL A 54 1.08 -3.96 4.43
C VAL A 54 0.14 -4.71 5.35
N SER A 55 0.22 -4.42 6.65
CA SER A 55 -0.74 -4.85 7.66
C SER A 55 -1.57 -3.66 8.16
N LYS A 56 -2.83 -3.89 8.52
CA LYS A 56 -3.70 -2.91 9.17
C LYS A 56 -4.03 -3.40 10.58
N ASN A 57 -3.80 -2.55 11.59
CA ASN A 57 -4.13 -2.80 13.00
C ASN A 57 -3.62 -4.15 13.52
N ASP A 58 -2.32 -4.43 13.33
CA ASP A 58 -1.66 -5.68 13.73
C ASP A 58 -2.27 -6.96 13.10
N GLY A 59 -2.99 -6.81 11.99
CA GLY A 59 -3.51 -7.94 11.21
C GLY A 59 -2.43 -8.67 10.41
N ASP A 60 -2.86 -9.57 9.53
CA ASP A 60 -1.94 -10.25 8.62
C ASP A 60 -1.41 -9.30 7.55
N TYR A 61 -0.15 -9.47 7.18
CA TYR A 61 0.45 -8.76 6.06
C TYR A 61 -0.17 -9.23 4.74
N VAL A 62 -0.57 -8.27 3.91
CA VAL A 62 -1.11 -8.49 2.57
C VAL A 62 -0.16 -7.88 1.54
N VAL A 63 0.11 -8.61 0.46
CA VAL A 63 0.93 -8.14 -0.65
C VAL A 63 0.18 -7.08 -1.45
N ILE A 64 0.86 -5.95 -1.71
CA ILE A 64 0.33 -4.83 -2.49
C ILE A 64 1.01 -4.80 -3.85
N ASP A 65 0.32 -5.36 -4.84
CA ASP A 65 0.77 -5.47 -6.24
C ASP A 65 0.05 -4.51 -7.19
N THR A 66 -1.07 -3.90 -6.76
CA THR A 66 -1.83 -2.93 -7.55
C THR A 66 -2.16 -1.67 -6.76
N PRO A 67 -2.35 -0.52 -7.44
CA PRO A 67 -2.86 0.71 -6.80
C PRO A 67 -4.23 0.52 -6.16
N ALA A 68 -5.06 -0.40 -6.67
CA ALA A 68 -6.37 -0.71 -6.10
C ALA A 68 -6.23 -1.39 -4.72
N ASN A 69 -5.27 -2.32 -4.55
CA ASN A 69 -5.00 -2.94 -3.25
C ASN A 69 -4.52 -1.88 -2.25
N MET A 70 -3.66 -0.95 -2.68
CA MET A 70 -3.21 0.16 -1.84
C MET A 70 -4.38 1.05 -1.40
N ALA A 71 -5.25 1.45 -2.33
CA ALA A 71 -6.43 2.26 -2.01
C ALA A 71 -7.41 1.53 -1.08
N ALA A 72 -7.58 0.22 -1.24
CA ALA A 72 -8.45 -0.58 -0.40
C ALA A 72 -7.99 -0.62 1.07
N LEU A 73 -6.68 -0.57 1.34
CA LEU A 73 -6.17 -0.49 2.72
C LEU A 73 -6.65 0.76 3.46
N PHE A 74 -6.59 1.91 2.77
CA PHE A 74 -7.03 3.20 3.33
C PHE A 74 -8.54 3.40 3.25
N SER A 75 -9.27 2.51 2.56
CA SER A 75 -10.73 2.56 2.53
C SER A 75 -11.30 2.31 3.94
N ASN A 76 -12.22 3.16 4.37
CA ASN A 76 -12.80 3.12 5.71
C ASN A 76 -11.73 3.22 6.83
N ALA A 77 -10.62 3.92 6.58
CA ALA A 77 -9.68 4.26 7.64
C ALA A 77 -10.38 5.14 8.68
N VAL A 78 -10.21 4.81 9.96
CA VAL A 78 -10.75 5.58 11.08
C VAL A 78 -9.61 6.07 11.97
N PRO A 79 -9.83 7.14 12.77
CA PRO A 79 -8.83 7.58 13.73
C PRO A 79 -8.34 6.44 14.62
N SER A 80 -7.04 6.42 14.90
CA SER A 80 -6.29 5.33 15.55
C SER A 80 -5.96 4.10 14.69
N ASP A 81 -6.42 4.04 13.43
CA ASP A 81 -5.96 2.99 12.52
C ASP A 81 -4.44 3.11 12.29
N ARG A 82 -3.76 1.97 12.34
CA ARG A 82 -2.33 1.80 12.10
C ARG A 82 -2.12 0.95 10.85
N PHE A 83 -1.18 1.38 10.01
CA PHE A 83 -0.79 0.71 8.77
C PHE A 83 0.71 0.43 8.80
N ASP A 84 1.10 -0.83 8.95
CA ASP A 84 2.48 -1.26 9.03
C ASP A 84 2.97 -1.69 7.65
N PHE A 85 3.91 -0.96 7.09
CA PHE A 85 4.51 -1.23 5.79
C PHE A 85 5.79 -2.04 5.94
N ARG A 86 5.95 -3.04 5.08
CA ARG A 86 7.18 -3.80 4.88
C ARG A 86 7.52 -3.84 3.40
N LEU A 87 8.60 -3.19 3.00
CA LEU A 87 9.13 -3.20 1.65
C LEU A 87 10.42 -4.02 1.61
N THR A 88 10.35 -5.19 0.98
CA THR A 88 11.52 -6.03 0.71
C THR A 88 12.11 -5.67 -0.64
N ILE A 89 13.41 -5.36 -0.64
CA ILE A 89 14.17 -4.91 -1.81
C ILE A 89 15.32 -5.89 -2.02
N THR A 90 15.30 -6.64 -3.12
CA THR A 90 16.38 -7.57 -3.47
C THR A 90 17.12 -7.05 -4.69
N SER A 91 18.36 -6.62 -4.49
CA SER A 91 19.25 -6.30 -5.61
C SER A 91 19.61 -7.58 -6.37
N LEU A 92 19.54 -7.50 -7.69
CA LEU A 92 20.00 -8.56 -8.60
C LEU A 92 21.33 -8.19 -9.28
N THR A 93 21.92 -7.05 -8.93
CA THR A 93 23.18 -6.58 -9.50
C THR A 93 24.39 -7.14 -8.75
N ASP A 94 25.48 -7.36 -9.49
CA ASP A 94 26.78 -7.78 -8.96
C ASP A 94 27.61 -6.61 -8.42
N THR A 95 27.14 -5.37 -8.61
CA THR A 95 27.72 -4.15 -8.06
C THR A 95 26.87 -3.60 -6.91
N PRO A 96 27.50 -3.10 -5.83
CA PRO A 96 26.80 -2.30 -4.81
C PRO A 96 26.27 -1.00 -5.40
N ALA A 97 25.14 -0.52 -4.88
CA ALA A 97 24.49 0.71 -5.31
C ALA A 97 24.06 1.56 -4.10
N LEU A 98 23.84 2.86 -4.31
CA LEU A 98 23.12 3.67 -3.33
C LEU A 98 21.63 3.58 -3.62
N MET A 99 20.85 3.32 -2.57
CA MET A 99 19.40 3.16 -2.62
C MET A 99 18.72 4.29 -1.86
N ARG A 100 17.77 4.97 -2.48
CA ARG A 100 16.89 5.96 -1.84
C ARG A 100 15.44 5.51 -1.96
N VAL A 101 14.65 5.68 -0.91
CA VAL A 101 13.22 5.29 -0.92
C VAL A 101 12.33 6.48 -0.60
N GLU A 102 11.30 6.68 -1.40
CA GLU A 102 10.33 7.78 -1.26
C GLU A 102 8.88 7.27 -1.32
N LEU A 103 8.01 7.79 -0.45
CA LEU A 103 6.56 7.78 -0.69
C LEU A 103 6.24 8.92 -1.67
N ALA A 104 5.76 8.57 -2.86
CA ALA A 104 5.57 9.54 -3.94
C ALA A 104 4.10 9.70 -4.31
N ALA A 105 3.77 10.90 -4.80
CA ALA A 105 2.45 11.26 -5.29
C ALA A 105 1.36 10.95 -4.25
N LEU A 106 1.57 11.50 -3.04
CA LEU A 106 0.58 11.55 -1.98
C LEU A 106 -0.54 12.50 -2.40
N GLN A 107 -1.75 11.97 -2.50
CA GLN A 107 -2.93 12.75 -2.87
C GLN A 107 -3.96 12.70 -1.75
N ASN A 108 -4.65 13.82 -1.58
CA ASN A 108 -5.83 13.92 -0.75
C ASN A 108 -7.07 13.86 -1.66
N LEU A 109 -7.95 12.90 -1.42
CA LEU A 109 -9.26 12.85 -2.05
C LEU A 109 -10.30 13.28 -1.02
N SER A 110 -10.75 14.53 -1.13
CA SER A 110 -11.77 15.15 -0.29
C SER A 110 -12.57 16.13 -1.14
N ASP A 111 -13.87 16.21 -0.90
CA ASP A 111 -14.73 17.25 -1.50
C ASP A 111 -14.61 18.60 -0.77
N ASP A 112 -14.10 18.60 0.47
CA ASP A 112 -13.85 19.81 1.26
C ASP A 112 -12.38 20.25 1.14
N PRO A 113 -12.11 21.48 0.63
CA PRO A 113 -10.74 22.00 0.48
C PRO A 113 -10.01 22.30 1.79
N LEU A 114 -10.71 22.33 2.93
CA LEU A 114 -10.12 22.50 4.26
C LEU A 114 -9.66 21.17 4.88
N ILE A 115 -10.08 20.04 4.29
CA ILE A 115 -9.75 18.70 4.74
C ILE A 115 -8.62 18.14 3.88
N ASP A 116 -7.49 17.83 4.52
CA ASP A 116 -6.35 17.19 3.87
C ASP A 116 -5.82 16.04 4.72
N MET A 117 -6.02 14.80 4.26
CA MET A 117 -5.62 13.59 4.98
C MET A 117 -4.14 13.56 5.34
N ARG A 118 -3.27 14.28 4.62
CA ARG A 118 -1.84 14.38 4.94
C ARG A 118 -1.58 15.13 6.26
N ASN A 119 -2.57 15.88 6.77
CA ASN A 119 -2.52 16.54 8.07
C ASN A 119 -2.87 15.61 9.24
N VAL A 120 -3.49 14.46 8.99
CA VAL A 120 -3.95 13.55 10.06
C VAL A 120 -3.32 12.16 9.98
N ILE A 121 -2.66 11.83 8.87
CA ILE A 121 -1.81 10.65 8.76
C ILE A 121 -0.38 11.02 9.16
N VAL A 122 0.13 10.32 10.16
CA VAL A 122 1.47 10.54 10.74
C VAL A 122 2.37 9.34 10.51
N LEU A 123 3.67 9.57 10.31
CA LEU A 123 4.69 8.53 10.40
C LEU A 123 4.96 8.26 11.89
N GLU A 124 4.73 7.02 12.34
CA GLU A 124 4.88 6.65 13.75
C GLU A 124 6.29 6.99 14.26
N GLU A 125 6.35 7.85 15.29
CA GLU A 125 7.59 8.37 15.89
C GLU A 125 8.57 9.06 14.93
N GLY A 126 8.17 9.29 13.68
CA GLY A 126 9.06 9.71 12.60
C GLY A 126 10.14 8.68 12.25
N GLU A 127 9.93 7.41 12.59
CA GLU A 127 10.91 6.34 12.49
C GLU A 127 10.70 5.48 11.23
N VAL A 128 11.81 5.16 10.57
CA VAL A 128 11.86 4.20 9.47
C VAL A 128 12.98 3.20 9.77
N ARG A 129 12.68 1.90 9.75
CA ARG A 129 13.61 0.83 10.11
C ARG A 129 14.14 0.13 8.86
N LEU A 130 15.45 -0.10 8.82
CA LEU A 130 16.10 -0.94 7.82
C LEU A 130 16.70 -2.16 8.50
N ASP A 131 16.36 -3.34 7.98
CA ASP A 131 16.79 -4.66 8.47
C ASP A 131 16.53 -4.85 9.98
N GLY A 132 15.39 -4.35 10.47
CA GLY A 132 14.94 -4.49 11.86
C GLY A 132 15.81 -3.82 12.93
N SER A 133 16.84 -3.04 12.56
CA SER A 133 17.82 -2.55 13.54
C SER A 133 18.31 -1.11 13.30
N ALA A 134 18.38 -0.64 12.06
CA ALA A 134 18.78 0.73 11.77
C ALA A 134 17.53 1.62 11.68
N SER A 135 17.32 2.47 12.68
CA SER A 135 16.24 3.46 12.70
C SER A 135 16.72 4.79 12.10
N PHE A 136 16.12 5.23 11.00
CA PHE A 136 16.26 6.58 10.48
C PHE A 136 15.13 7.42 11.05
N ARG A 137 15.51 8.54 11.69
CA ARG A 137 14.54 9.53 12.14
C ARG A 137 14.50 10.67 11.14
N LEU A 138 13.34 10.93 10.56
CA LEU A 138 13.21 12.01 9.58
C LEU A 138 13.41 13.38 10.25
N PRO A 139 14.10 14.32 9.57
CA PRO A 139 14.22 15.69 10.06
C PRO A 139 12.83 16.32 10.15
N ASN A 140 12.57 17.01 11.25
CA ASN A 140 11.26 17.56 11.56
C ASN A 140 11.35 19.09 11.67
N ASP A 141 10.56 19.81 10.89
CA ASP A 141 10.23 21.20 11.15
C ASP A 141 9.02 21.26 12.11
N MET A 142 9.32 21.15 13.40
CA MET A 142 8.36 21.03 14.51
C MET A 142 7.43 22.25 14.69
N THR A 143 6.52 22.47 13.75
CA THR A 143 5.45 23.44 13.89
C THR A 143 4.13 22.68 14.00
N PRO A 144 3.53 22.62 15.20
CA PRO A 144 2.16 22.19 15.37
C PRO A 144 1.28 23.01 14.44
N LEU A 145 0.50 22.34 13.62
CA LEU A 145 -0.42 22.98 12.68
C LEU A 145 -1.82 22.78 13.24
N THR A 146 -2.52 23.89 13.42
CA THR A 146 -3.90 23.91 13.87
C THR A 146 -4.81 24.13 12.67
N VAL A 147 -5.64 23.15 12.34
CA VAL A 147 -6.65 23.23 11.27
C VAL A 147 -8.01 22.90 11.87
N LEU A 148 -9.02 23.72 11.56
CA LEU A 148 -10.39 23.55 12.08
C LEU A 148 -10.45 23.41 13.61
N GLY A 149 -9.59 24.16 14.32
CA GLY A 149 -9.54 24.17 15.79
C GLY A 149 -8.87 22.95 16.43
N GLN A 150 -8.30 22.02 15.63
CA GLN A 150 -7.56 20.86 16.12
C GLN A 150 -6.09 21.03 15.86
N THR A 151 -5.27 20.64 16.83
CA THR A 151 -3.81 20.64 16.74
C THR A 151 -3.35 19.19 16.61
N PHE A 152 -2.53 18.92 15.60
CA PHE A 152 -2.08 17.56 15.28
C PHE A 152 -0.58 17.38 15.49
N ASP A 153 -0.18 16.12 15.64
CA ASP A 153 1.16 15.66 16.05
C ASP A 153 2.30 15.98 15.06
N ASP A 154 3.53 15.76 15.52
CA ASP A 154 4.75 16.30 14.92
C ASP A 154 5.35 15.50 13.73
N PHE A 155 4.72 14.43 13.21
CA PHE A 155 5.26 13.67 12.05
C PHE A 155 4.25 13.44 10.93
N ARG A 156 3.40 14.45 10.71
CA ARG A 156 2.39 14.43 9.65
C ARG A 156 3.03 14.34 8.28
N LEU A 157 2.40 13.58 7.39
CA LEU A 157 2.87 13.47 6.00
C LEU A 157 2.99 14.84 5.34
N ASN A 158 2.14 15.81 5.67
CA ASN A 158 2.22 17.16 5.11
C ASN A 158 3.54 17.88 5.48
N ASN A 159 4.03 17.73 6.71
CA ASN A 159 5.31 18.33 7.16
C ASN A 159 6.51 17.60 6.54
N LEU A 160 6.38 16.29 6.36
CA LEU A 160 7.44 15.46 5.77
C LEU A 160 7.50 15.56 4.24
N THR A 161 6.46 16.11 3.61
CA THR A 161 6.36 16.21 2.16
C THR A 161 7.26 17.34 1.66
N SER A 162 8.25 16.99 0.84
CA SER A 162 9.10 18.00 0.21
C SER A 162 8.37 18.71 -0.95
N GLY A 163 8.98 19.76 -1.51
CA GLY A 163 8.37 20.58 -2.57
C GLY A 163 7.97 19.82 -3.86
N ASN A 164 8.39 18.55 -4.01
CA ASN A 164 7.99 17.68 -5.12
C ASN A 164 6.75 16.80 -4.81
N GLY A 165 6.15 16.92 -3.62
CA GLY A 165 5.00 16.10 -3.22
C GLY A 165 5.36 14.68 -2.78
N ALA A 166 6.62 14.42 -2.44
CA ALA A 166 7.10 13.13 -1.93
C ALA A 166 7.70 13.26 -0.52
N VAL A 167 7.58 12.18 0.25
CA VAL A 167 8.22 12.00 1.55
C VAL A 167 9.40 11.04 1.38
N THR A 168 10.61 11.52 1.64
CA THR A 168 11.80 10.67 1.67
C THR A 168 11.77 9.81 2.92
N LEU A 169 11.70 8.49 2.78
CA LEU A 169 11.73 7.54 3.90
C LEU A 169 13.16 7.19 4.31
N ILE A 170 14.04 7.01 3.33
CA ILE A 170 15.46 6.73 3.51
C ILE A 170 16.26 7.62 2.56
N ASP A 171 17.19 8.39 3.12
CA ASP A 171 18.25 9.09 2.39
C ASP A 171 19.30 8.07 1.90
N PRO A 172 19.99 8.29 0.75
CA PRO A 172 20.75 7.25 0.07
C PRO A 172 21.60 6.37 0.99
N VAL A 173 21.29 5.07 1.02
CA VAL A 173 22.00 4.05 1.81
C VAL A 173 22.62 3.01 0.89
N LEU A 174 23.78 2.48 1.25
CA LEU A 174 24.46 1.46 0.46
C LEU A 174 23.69 0.12 0.54
N ILE A 175 23.23 -0.39 -0.60
CA ILE A 175 22.79 -1.76 -0.77
C ILE A 175 23.95 -2.58 -1.38
N PRO A 176 24.43 -3.65 -0.70
CA PRO A 176 25.44 -4.52 -1.27
C PRO A 176 24.93 -5.25 -2.51
N ALA A 177 25.86 -5.69 -3.36
CA ALA A 177 25.56 -6.55 -4.50
C ALA A 177 24.81 -7.82 -4.07
N LEU A 178 23.81 -8.22 -4.85
CA LEU A 178 23.02 -9.44 -4.65
C LEU A 178 22.41 -9.57 -3.23
N ALA A 179 22.17 -8.45 -2.56
CA ALA A 179 21.66 -8.43 -1.20
C ALA A 179 20.16 -8.09 -1.16
N THR A 180 19.50 -8.64 -0.14
CA THR A 180 18.15 -8.26 0.25
C THR A 180 18.21 -7.31 1.44
N ARG A 181 17.41 -6.24 1.36
CA ARG A 181 17.15 -5.29 2.44
C ARG A 181 15.65 -5.22 2.72
N VAL A 182 15.29 -5.04 3.99
CA VAL A 182 13.88 -4.91 4.40
C VAL A 182 13.68 -3.56 5.06
N LEU A 183 12.82 -2.74 4.46
CA LEU A 183 12.40 -1.44 4.97
C LEU A 183 11.05 -1.57 5.67
N GLU A 184 10.95 -1.10 6.91
CA GLU A 184 9.72 -1.15 7.72
C GLU A 184 9.40 0.24 8.27
N PHE A 185 8.13 0.64 8.22
CA PHE A 185 7.63 1.88 8.80
C PHE A 185 6.12 1.81 9.02
N SER A 186 5.58 2.63 9.91
CA SER A 186 4.15 2.63 10.22
C SER A 186 3.53 4.00 9.95
N LEU A 187 2.38 4.01 9.29
CA LEU A 187 1.53 5.20 9.19
C LEU A 187 0.35 5.04 10.16
N ILE A 188 0.05 6.09 10.93
CA ILE A 188 -1.05 6.09 11.89
C ILE A 188 -2.01 7.22 11.52
N TYR A 189 -3.30 6.94 11.60
CA TYR A 189 -4.32 7.97 11.59
C TYR A 189 -4.45 8.56 13.00
N ASP A 190 -4.06 9.83 13.17
CA ASP A 190 -4.11 10.58 14.41
C ASP A 190 -5.46 10.41 15.15
N ALA A 191 -5.38 9.82 16.34
CA ALA A 191 -6.50 9.50 17.21
C ALA A 191 -7.26 10.74 17.71
N GLN A 192 -6.64 11.92 17.71
CA GLN A 192 -7.26 13.18 18.11
C GLN A 192 -8.12 13.79 17.01
N THR A 193 -8.16 13.18 15.83
CA THR A 193 -9.00 13.65 14.72
C THR A 193 -10.48 13.46 15.04
N SER A 194 -11.11 14.58 15.38
CA SER A 194 -12.53 14.69 15.75
C SER A 194 -13.41 15.26 14.64
N GLU A 195 -12.81 16.00 13.69
CA GLU A 195 -13.55 16.58 12.56
C GLU A 195 -14.02 15.50 11.58
N LYS A 196 -15.32 15.53 11.28
CA LYS A 196 -15.99 14.46 10.52
C LYS A 196 -15.57 14.44 9.06
N GLY A 197 -15.21 15.59 8.49
CA GLY A 197 -14.77 15.67 7.09
C GLY A 197 -13.59 14.74 6.78
N TYR A 198 -12.70 14.48 7.75
CA TYR A 198 -11.60 13.52 7.55
C TYR A 198 -12.05 12.07 7.41
N GLN A 199 -13.23 11.71 7.95
CA GLN A 199 -13.79 10.36 7.80
C GLN A 199 -14.39 10.12 6.41
N GLU A 200 -14.69 11.19 5.69
CA GLU A 200 -15.21 11.17 4.32
C GLU A 200 -14.10 11.34 3.28
N ALA A 201 -12.88 11.68 3.73
CA ALA A 201 -11.71 11.85 2.89
C ALA A 201 -10.84 10.59 2.84
N MET A 202 -9.98 10.50 1.82
CA MET A 202 -9.08 9.36 1.63
C MET A 202 -7.67 9.83 1.25
N LEU A 203 -6.67 9.27 1.95
CA LEU A 203 -5.28 9.37 1.51
C LEU A 203 -5.03 8.38 0.38
N VAL A 204 -4.43 8.84 -0.70
CA VAL A 204 -3.95 7.98 -1.79
C VAL A 204 -2.44 8.05 -1.87
N ILE A 205 -1.80 6.89 -1.70
CA ILE A 205 -0.37 6.69 -1.96
C ILE A 205 -0.25 6.05 -3.33
N SER A 206 0.13 6.85 -4.33
CA SER A 206 0.15 6.35 -5.71
C SER A 206 1.34 5.42 -5.99
N ALA A 207 2.47 5.66 -5.33
CA ALA A 207 3.67 4.85 -5.51
C ALA A 207 4.61 4.94 -4.31
N ILE A 208 5.34 3.85 -4.06
CA ILE A 208 6.60 3.87 -3.32
C ILE A 208 7.71 3.74 -4.35
N ARG A 209 8.61 4.72 -4.41
CA ARG A 209 9.69 4.77 -5.40
C ARG A 209 11.01 4.38 -4.75
N VAL A 210 11.72 3.47 -5.40
CA VAL A 210 13.08 3.09 -5.04
C VAL A 210 14.00 3.56 -6.15
N PHE A 211 14.96 4.40 -5.81
CA PHE A 211 15.97 4.92 -6.73
C PHE A 211 17.31 4.26 -6.43
N PHE A 212 17.99 3.82 -7.50
CA PHE A 212 19.36 3.33 -7.43
C PHE A 212 20.29 4.31 -8.16
N SER A 213 21.46 4.60 -7.58
CA SER A 213 22.50 5.42 -8.18
C SER A 213 23.89 4.89 -7.85
#